data_AF-A0AAD5I970-F1
#
_entry.id   AF-A0AAD5I970-F1
#
_cell.length_a   1.000
_cell.length_b   1.000
_cell.length_c   1.000
_cell.angle_alpha   90.00
_cell.angle_beta   90.00
_cell.angle_gamma   90.00
#
_symmetry.space_group_name_H-M   'P 1'
#
loop_
_entity.id
_entity.type
_entity.pdbx_description
1 polymer ?
#
loop_
_entity_poly.entity_id
_entity_poly.type
_entity_poly.pdbx_seq_one_letter_code
_entity_poly.pdbx_strand_id
1 'polypeptide(L)'
;MINVIQELIRSGHLLKELNATIIALVPKVPNPSMMKDFRPISCCNTLYKIIAKIIANRIKPCLLDIISPSQSTFVASRSIGDNILLAQELMRNYHTDISCPRLVLKVDLMKASDMID
;
A
#
# COMPACT_ATOMS: atom_id res chain seq x y z
N MET A 1 27.22 0.30 8.43
CA MET A 1 25.77 0.59 8.39
C MET A 1 25.49 2.08 8.29
N ILE A 2 25.84 2.88 9.31
CA ILE A 2 25.57 4.33 9.35
C ILE A 2 26.21 5.06 8.15
N ASN A 3 27.47 4.75 7.83
CA ASN A 3 28.18 5.38 6.70
C ASN A 3 27.45 5.19 5.36
N VAL A 4 26.82 4.02 5.15
CA VAL A 4 26.06 3.73 3.92
C VAL A 4 24.81 4.60 3.83
N ILE A 5 24.12 4.80 4.96
CA ILE A 5 22.94 5.66 5.03
C ILE A 5 23.33 7.14 4.82
N GLN A 6 24.43 7.58 5.45
CA GLN A 6 24.95 8.94 5.27
C GLN A 6 25.37 9.20 3.83
N GLU A 7 26.02 8.22 3.19
CA GLU A 7 26.42 8.35 1.79
C GLU A 7 25.24 8.42 0.85
N LEU A 8 24.17 7.64 1.09
CA LEU A 8 22.93 7.76 0.32
C LEU A 8 22.29 9.13 0.48
N ILE A 9 22.23 9.67 1.70
CA ILE A 9 21.65 10.99 1.95
C ILE A 9 22.48 12.08 1.27
N ARG A 10 23.81 11.94 1.23
CA ARG A 10 24.74 12.90 0.61
C ARG A 10 24.74 12.83 -0.91
N SER A 11 24.82 11.63 -1.47
CA SER A 11 24.96 11.39 -2.91
C SER A 11 23.61 11.28 -3.65
N GLY A 12 22.53 10.97 -2.94
CA GLY A 12 21.24 10.61 -3.53
C GLY A 12 21.23 9.24 -4.23
N HIS A 13 22.33 8.49 -4.17
CA HIS A 13 22.49 7.23 -4.89
C HIS A 13 22.49 6.03 -3.94
N LEU A 14 21.75 5.00 -4.35
CA LEU A 14 21.71 3.72 -3.66
C LEU A 14 22.71 2.75 -4.30
N LEU A 15 23.54 2.12 -3.46
CA LEU A 15 24.48 1.08 -3.89
C LEU A 15 23.71 -0.08 -4.53
N LYS A 16 24.18 -0.55 -5.70
CA LYS A 16 23.47 -1.57 -6.51
C LYS A 16 23.30 -2.89 -5.75
N GLU A 17 24.26 -3.22 -4.90
CA GLU A 17 24.26 -4.42 -4.07
C GLU A 17 23.10 -4.44 -3.07
N LEU A 18 22.62 -3.27 -2.64
CA LEU A 18 21.48 -3.16 -1.74
C LEU A 18 20.14 -3.44 -2.42
N ASN A 19 20.09 -3.38 -3.76
CA ASN A 19 18.91 -3.71 -4.55
C ASN A 19 18.75 -5.22 -4.78
N ALA A 20 19.74 -6.04 -4.39
CA ALA A 20 19.61 -7.48 -4.43
C ALA A 20 18.43 -7.95 -3.57
N THR A 21 17.52 -8.70 -4.19
CA THR A 21 16.25 -9.15 -3.58
C THR A 21 16.03 -10.62 -3.88
N ILE A 22 15.67 -11.39 -2.85
CA ILE A 22 15.27 -12.79 -2.99
C ILE A 22 13.75 -12.84 -3.09
N ILE A 23 13.20 -13.56 -4.07
CA ILE A 23 11.76 -13.77 -4.17
C ILE A 23 11.42 -15.09 -3.46
N ALA A 24 10.66 -15.00 -2.37
CA ALA A 24 10.12 -16.16 -1.66
C ALA A 24 8.67 -16.42 -2.11
N LEU A 25 8.34 -17.65 -2.48
CA LEU A 25 6.99 -18.04 -2.86
C LEU A 25 6.24 -18.59 -1.63
N VAL A 26 5.27 -17.83 -1.13
CA VAL A 26 4.45 -18.23 0.03
C VAL A 26 3.12 -18.82 -0.45
N PRO A 27 2.75 -20.05 -0.07
CA PRO A 27 1.48 -20.65 -0.48
C PRO A 27 0.29 -19.88 0.09
N LYS A 28 -0.73 -19.64 -0.74
CA LYS A 28 -2.02 -19.03 -0.33
C LYS A 28 -3.03 -20.07 0.11
N VAL A 29 -2.87 -21.32 -0.33
CA VAL A 29 -3.79 -22.44 -0.09
C VAL A 29 -3.01 -23.69 0.32
N PRO A 30 -3.64 -24.64 1.02
CA PRO A 30 -3.05 -25.96 1.25
C PRO A 30 -2.79 -26.69 -0.08
N ASN A 31 -1.65 -27.38 -0.20
CA ASN A 31 -1.25 -28.16 -1.39
C ASN A 31 -1.30 -27.35 -2.71
N PRO A 32 -0.50 -26.27 -2.84
CA PRO A 32 -0.50 -25.44 -4.03
C PRO A 32 -0.02 -26.22 -5.26
N SER A 33 -0.71 -26.09 -6.39
CA SER A 33 -0.38 -26.83 -7.62
C SER A 33 -0.07 -25.90 -8.80
N MET A 34 -0.50 -24.64 -8.75
CA MET A 34 -0.28 -23.64 -9.81
C MET A 34 0.47 -22.41 -9.28
N MET A 35 1.19 -21.70 -10.15
CA MET A 35 1.93 -20.48 -9.77
C MET A 35 1.03 -19.39 -9.14
N LYS A 36 -0.23 -19.29 -9.56
CA LYS A 36 -1.22 -18.35 -9.00
C LYS A 36 -1.55 -18.63 -7.52
N ASP A 37 -1.31 -19.87 -7.07
CA ASP A 37 -1.56 -20.30 -5.70
C ASP A 37 -0.47 -19.82 -4.74
N PHE A 38 0.62 -19.27 -5.28
CA PHE A 38 1.68 -18.63 -4.51
C PHE A 38 1.55 -17.12 -4.51
N ARG A 39 1.94 -16.51 -3.40
CA ARG A 39 2.18 -15.08 -3.26
C ARG A 39 3.71 -14.87 -3.29
N PRO A 40 4.26 -14.18 -4.29
CA PRO A 40 5.67 -13.79 -4.25
C PRO A 40 5.86 -12.73 -3.16
N ILE A 41 6.92 -12.89 -2.36
CA ILE A 41 7.37 -11.91 -1.38
C ILE A 41 8.80 -11.52 -1.70
N SER A 42 9.00 -10.21 -1.90
CA SER A 42 10.33 -9.62 -2.09
C SER A 42 11.05 -9.49 -0.75
N CYS A 43 11.99 -10.40 -0.50
CA CYS A 43 12.88 -10.38 0.65
C CYS A 43 14.09 -9.47 0.36
N CYS A 44 13.86 -8.16 0.48
CA CYS A 44 14.91 -7.14 0.29
C CYS A 44 15.90 -7.11 1.46
N ASN A 45 17.09 -6.55 1.20
CA ASN A 45 18.11 -6.31 2.20
C ASN A 45 17.58 -5.51 3.41
N THR A 46 17.99 -5.86 4.63
CA THR A 46 17.61 -5.13 5.86
C THR A 46 18.01 -3.65 5.81
N LEU A 47 19.19 -3.32 5.28
CA LEU A 47 19.64 -1.93 5.08
C LEU A 47 18.71 -1.18 4.13
N TYR A 48 18.30 -1.83 3.04
CA TYR A 48 17.31 -1.26 2.10
C TYR A 48 16.01 -0.94 2.85
N LYS A 49 15.50 -1.86 3.67
CA LYS A 49 14.28 -1.65 4.47
C LYS A 49 14.44 -0.50 5.50
N ILE A 50 15.61 -0.36 6.11
CA ILE A 50 15.91 0.75 7.02
C ILE A 50 15.86 2.08 6.27
N ILE A 51 16.52 2.18 5.12
CA ILE A 51 16.52 3.38 4.27
C ILE A 51 15.10 3.74 3.84
N ALA A 52 14.34 2.77 3.32
CA ALA A 52 12.94 2.95 2.95
C ALA A 52 12.09 3.44 4.12
N LYS A 53 12.32 2.92 5.33
CA LYS A 53 11.62 3.36 6.55
C LYS A 53 11.97 4.80 6.94
N ILE A 54 13.24 5.21 6.80
CA ILE A 54 13.66 6.60 7.05
C ILE A 54 12.94 7.53 6.07
N ILE A 55 12.91 7.20 4.78
CA ILE A 55 12.22 7.99 3.76
C ILE A 55 10.72 8.07 4.06
N ALA A 56 10.07 6.94 4.34
CA ALA A 56 8.65 6.91 4.68
C ALA A 56 8.33 7.78 5.91
N ASN A 57 9.17 7.74 6.94
CA ASN A 57 8.99 8.59 8.12
C ASN A 57 9.17 10.08 7.81
N ARG A 58 10.00 10.45 6.83
CA ARG A 58 10.15 11.85 6.38
C ARG A 58 8.96 12.33 5.55
N ILE A 59 8.33 11.46 4.77
CA ILE A 59 7.16 11.80 3.95
C ILE A 59 5.88 11.86 4.80
N LYS A 60 5.80 11.04 5.85
CA LYS A 60 4.61 10.88 6.70
C LYS A 60 3.94 12.20 7.14
N PRO A 61 4.66 13.26 7.56
CA PRO A 61 4.02 14.52 7.98
C PRO A 61 3.26 15.22 6.84
N CYS A 62 3.83 15.24 5.64
CA CYS A 62 3.21 15.89 4.47
C CYS A 62 2.11 15.05 3.83
N LEU A 63 2.06 13.74 4.15
CA LEU A 63 1.12 12.82 3.53
C LEU A 63 -0.33 13.23 3.79
N LEU A 64 -0.64 13.74 4.98
CA LEU A 64 -2.00 14.14 5.37
C LEU A 64 -2.56 15.29 4.54
N ASP A 65 -1.69 16.14 3.98
CA ASP A 65 -2.08 17.29 3.16
C ASP A 65 -2.29 16.91 1.67
N ILE A 66 -1.78 15.75 1.25
CA ILE A 66 -1.78 15.31 -0.15
C ILE A 66 -2.87 14.26 -0.42
N ILE A 67 -3.26 13.49 0.61
CA ILE A 67 -4.25 12.41 0.46
C ILE A 67 -5.66 12.89 0.85
N SER A 68 -6.67 12.30 0.20
CA SER A 68 -8.07 12.56 0.53
C SER A 68 -8.41 12.19 1.99
N PRO A 69 -9.30 12.93 2.66
CA PRO A 69 -9.83 12.55 3.98
C PRO A 69 -10.47 11.16 4.00
N SER A 70 -11.06 10.73 2.88
CA SER A 70 -11.73 9.42 2.75
C SER A 70 -10.76 8.25 2.58
N GLN A 71 -9.44 8.48 2.52
CA GLN A 71 -8.43 7.43 2.47
C GLN A 71 -8.05 6.99 3.89
N SER A 72 -8.64 5.91 4.38
CA SER A 72 -8.45 5.45 5.77
C SER A 72 -7.39 4.37 5.94
N THR A 73 -7.03 3.65 4.88
CA THR A 73 -6.04 2.56 4.95
C THR A 73 -4.61 3.10 4.93
N PHE A 74 -3.73 2.51 5.75
CA PHE A 74 -2.29 2.85 5.83
C PHE A 74 -1.96 4.26 6.33
N VAL A 75 -2.93 4.96 6.92
CA VAL A 75 -2.74 6.29 7.52
C VAL A 75 -2.89 6.16 9.03
N ALA A 76 -1.93 6.69 9.79
CA ALA A 76 -2.03 6.70 11.24
C ALA A 76 -3.24 7.51 11.68
N SER A 77 -3.94 7.06 12.73
CA SER A 77 -5.11 7.74 13.29
C SER A 77 -6.35 7.80 12.39
N ARG A 78 -6.42 7.01 11.30
CA ARG A 78 -7.65 6.80 10.52
C ARG A 78 -8.12 5.36 10.69
N SER A 79 -9.42 5.15 10.84
CA SER A 79 -10.01 3.82 10.99
C SER A 79 -10.73 3.39 9.73
N ILE A 80 -10.67 2.09 9.42
CA ILE A 80 -11.52 1.50 8.37
C ILE A 80 -13.01 1.66 8.70
N GLY A 81 -13.37 1.75 9.99
CA GLY A 81 -14.73 1.96 10.46
C GLY A 81 -15.34 3.28 9.96
N ASP A 82 -14.54 4.34 9.87
CA ASP A 82 -15.01 5.65 9.39
C ASP A 82 -15.49 5.56 7.93
N ASN A 83 -14.77 4.80 7.10
CA ASN A 83 -15.15 4.55 5.71
C ASN A 83 -16.38 3.65 5.58
N ILE A 84 -16.56 2.69 6.49
CA ILE A 84 -17.77 1.85 6.52
C ILE A 84 -18.99 2.72 6.85
N LEU A 85 -18.87 3.59 7.86
CA LEU A 85 -19.95 4.51 8.25
C LEU A 85 -20.26 5.49 7.10
N LEU A 86 -19.24 6.07 6.48
CA LEU A 86 -19.40 6.95 5.32
C LEU A 86 -20.11 6.23 4.17
N ALA A 87 -19.73 4.99 3.87
CA ALA A 87 -20.40 4.20 2.84
C ALA A 87 -21.86 3.92 3.19
N GLN A 88 -22.18 3.56 4.43
CA GLN A 88 -23.56 3.36 4.88
C GLN A 88 -24.40 4.63 4.73
N GLU A 89 -23.82 5.79 5.05
CA GLU A 89 -24.48 7.09 4.90
C GLU A 89 -24.74 7.43 3.43
N LEU A 90 -23.74 7.23 2.57
CA LEU A 90 -23.90 7.42 1.13
C LEU A 90 -24.95 6.48 0.54
N MET A 91 -25.08 5.26 1.05
CA MET A 91 -26.07 4.28 0.60
C MET A 91 -27.45 4.46 1.25
N ARG A 92 -27.62 5.48 2.11
CA ARG A 92 -28.90 5.72 2.78
C ARG A 92 -30.01 5.92 1.74
N ASN A 93 -31.13 5.22 1.95
CA ASN A 93 -32.30 5.28 1.07
C ASN A 93 -32.04 4.84 -0.38
N TYR A 94 -30.98 4.07 -0.65
CA TYR A 94 -30.80 3.46 -1.99
C TYR A 94 -31.89 2.44 -2.35
N HIS A 95 -32.63 1.96 -1.35
CA HIS A 95 -33.76 1.05 -1.53
C HIS A 95 -35.09 1.76 -1.81
N THR A 96 -35.14 3.10 -1.75
CA THR A 96 -36.37 3.86 -1.98
C THR A 96 -36.39 4.48 -3.37
N ASP A 97 -37.55 4.45 -4.03
CA ASP A 97 -37.74 4.93 -5.41
C ASP A 97 -37.83 6.48 -5.52
N ILE A 98 -37.12 7.21 -4.67
CA ILE A 98 -37.18 8.67 -4.61
C ILE A 98 -36.24 9.26 -5.68
N SER A 99 -36.83 9.41 -6.87
CA SER A 99 -36.66 10.43 -7.93
C SER A 99 -35.31 10.65 -8.62
N CYS A 100 -34.16 10.22 -8.09
CA CYS A 100 -32.87 10.40 -8.78
C CYS A 100 -32.21 9.03 -9.07
N PRO A 101 -31.83 8.74 -10.33
CA PRO A 101 -31.01 7.58 -10.65
C PRO A 101 -29.71 7.59 -9.84
N ARG A 102 -29.35 6.47 -9.21
CA ARG A 102 -28.13 6.32 -8.40
C ARG A 102 -27.32 5.13 -8.90
N LEU A 103 -26.00 5.21 -8.79
CA LEU A 103 -25.07 4.15 -9.19
C LEU A 103 -23.96 4.03 -8.15
N VAL A 104 -23.61 2.80 -7.81
CA VAL A 104 -22.43 2.48 -7.01
C VAL A 104 -21.42 1.80 -7.89
N LEU A 105 -20.21 2.35 -7.94
CA LEU A 105 -19.10 1.71 -8.63
C LEU A 105 -18.15 1.09 -7.61
N LYS A 106 -18.03 -0.24 -7.63
CA LYS A 106 -17.00 -0.96 -6.87
C LYS A 106 -15.84 -1.25 -7.80
N VAL A 107 -14.70 -0.61 -7.55
CA VAL A 107 -13.46 -0.80 -8.30
C VAL A 107 -12.47 -1.58 -7.45
N ASP A 108 -11.80 -2.55 -8.05
CA ASP A 108 -10.67 -3.27 -7.45
C ASP A 108 -9.50 -3.32 -8.45
N LEU A 109 -8.28 -3.24 -7.93
CA LEU A 109 -7.07 -3.17 -8.75
C LEU A 109 -6.32 -4.49 -8.67
N MET A 110 -6.14 -5.14 -9.82
CA MET A 110 -5.36 -6.37 -9.90
C MET A 110 -3.87 -6.06 -9.67
N LYS A 111 -3.27 -6.71 -8.67
CA LYS A 111 -1.82 -6.60 -8.39
C LYS A 111 -1.32 -5.15 -8.27
N ALA A 112 -2.05 -4.33 -7.52
CA ALA A 112 -1.78 -2.89 -7.40
C ALA A 112 -0.33 -2.52 -7.01
N SER A 113 0.39 -3.39 -6.29
CA SER A 113 1.80 -3.16 -5.93
C SER A 113 2.81 -3.54 -7.02
N ASP A 114 2.41 -4.39 -7.97
CA ASP A 114 3.29 -4.90 -9.03
C ASP A 114 3.14 -4.09 -10.35
N MET A 115 2.12 -3.24 -10.46
CA MET A 115 1.74 -2.51 -11.69
C MET A 115 2.01 -1.00 -11.61
N ILE A 116 3.09 -0.59 -10.94
CA ILE A 116 3.46 0.82 -10.80
C ILE A 116 4.44 1.17 -11.93
N ASP A 117 4.05 2.11 -12.80
CA ASP A 117 4.91 2.74 -13.83
C ASP A 117 5.48 4.08 -13.34
#